data_AF-S2FGM3-F1
#
_entry.id   AF-S2FGM3-F1
#
_cell.length_a   1.000
_cell.length_b   1.000
_cell.length_c   1.000
_cell.angle_alpha   90.00
_cell.angle_beta   90.00
_cell.angle_gamma   90.00
#
_symmetry.space_group_name_H-M   'P 1'
#
loop_
_entity.id
_entity.type
_entity.pdbx_description
1 polymer ?
#
loop_
_entity_poly.entity_id
_entity_poly.type
_entity_poly.pdbx_seq_one_letter_code
_entity_poly.pdbx_strand_id
1 'polypeptide(L)'
;MPSTKVTEVGGDRRVLLDVSAWLFSATERHAALTTSFFSGPGQSVILAHLENILIIQVREHYRKQGLYQVEHMRGEAAVRCFVGALIGLWLWWVRHDYPNSAQEMTETFDSLMNNGTWPPANNARQ
;
A
#
# COMPACT_ATOMS: atom_id res chain seq x y z
N MET A 1 -4.19 -4.80 -12.82
CA MET A 1 -2.74 -4.47 -12.78
C MET A 1 -2.63 -3.02 -12.36
N PRO A 2 -1.77 -2.69 -11.38
CA PRO A 2 -1.59 -1.32 -10.93
C PRO A 2 -1.00 -0.45 -12.04
N SER A 3 -1.53 0.77 -12.19
CA SER A 3 -1.01 1.78 -13.12
C SER A 3 0.20 2.49 -12.52
N THR A 4 0.98 3.17 -13.35
CA THR A 4 1.98 4.12 -12.86
C THR A 4 1.40 5.52 -12.83
N LYS A 5 1.81 6.32 -11.84
CA LYS A 5 1.50 7.75 -11.75
C LYS A 5 2.77 8.57 -11.59
N VAL A 6 2.72 9.81 -12.04
CA VAL A 6 3.82 10.76 -11.85
C VAL A 6 3.44 11.71 -10.73
N THR A 7 4.25 11.77 -9.68
CA THR A 7 4.05 12.69 -8.56
C THR A 7 5.36 13.38 -8.18
N GLU A 8 5.26 14.54 -7.54
CA GLU A 8 6.40 15.14 -6.88
C GLU A 8 6.64 14.47 -5.52
N VAL A 9 7.89 14.08 -5.28
CA VAL A 9 8.37 13.48 -4.03
C VAL A 9 9.60 14.27 -3.60
N GLY A 10 9.48 15.06 -2.53
CA GLY A 10 10.58 15.91 -2.05
C GLY A 10 11.08 16.93 -3.07
N GLY A 11 10.21 17.40 -3.98
CA GLY A 11 10.56 18.34 -5.06
C GLY A 11 11.03 17.69 -6.37
N ASP A 12 11.25 16.37 -6.38
CA ASP A 12 11.60 15.62 -7.60
C ASP A 12 10.37 14.97 -8.22
N ARG A 13 10.25 15.06 -9.55
CA ARG A 13 9.21 14.35 -10.30
C ARG A 13 9.56 12.87 -10.43
N ARG A 14 8.79 11.98 -9.80
CA ARG A 14 9.03 10.53 -9.78
C ARG A 14 7.86 9.73 -10.35
N VAL A 15 8.19 8.60 -10.98
CA VAL A 15 7.21 7.62 -11.44
C VAL A 15 6.97 6.60 -10.34
N LEU A 16 5.76 6.57 -9.79
CA LEU A 16 5.34 5.63 -8.76
C LEU A 16 4.42 4.57 -9.34
N LEU A 17 4.52 3.36 -8.82
CA LEU A 17 3.53 2.32 -9.06
C LEU A 17 2.36 2.53 -8.09
N ASP A 18 1.17 2.76 -8.63
CA ASP A 18 -0.03 3.13 -7.87
C ASP A 18 -0.73 1.89 -7.29
N VAL A 19 0.03 1.12 -6.52
CA VAL A 19 -0.43 -0.13 -5.93
C VAL A 19 -1.46 0.12 -4.83
N SER A 20 -1.31 1.21 -4.08
CA SER A 20 -2.27 1.65 -3.05
C SER A 20 -3.64 1.94 -3.65
N ALA A 21 -3.72 2.77 -4.70
CA ALA A 21 -4.97 3.04 -5.41
C ALA A 21 -5.61 1.77 -5.96
N TRP A 22 -4.81 0.91 -6.59
CA TRP A 22 -5.30 -0.36 -7.12
C TRP A 22 -5.91 -1.25 -6.03
N LEU A 23 -5.21 -1.43 -4.90
CA LEU A 23 -5.65 -2.30 -3.81
C LEU A 23 -6.92 -1.76 -3.15
N PHE A 24 -6.94 -0.48 -2.76
CA PHE A 24 -8.08 0.11 -2.06
C PHE A 24 -9.32 0.17 -2.98
N SER A 25 -9.17 0.58 -4.24
CA SER A 25 -10.29 0.65 -5.18
C SER A 25 -10.86 -0.73 -5.53
N ALA A 26 -10.00 -1.74 -5.69
CA ALA A 26 -10.45 -3.11 -5.92
C ALA A 26 -11.19 -3.67 -4.69
N THR A 27 -10.71 -3.34 -3.50
CA THR A 27 -11.30 -3.77 -2.24
C THR A 27 -12.68 -3.16 -2.02
N GLU A 28 -12.83 -1.85 -2.21
CA GLU A 28 -14.11 -1.14 -2.06
C GLU A 28 -15.15 -1.68 -3.05
N ARG A 29 -14.76 -1.86 -4.33
CA ARG A 29 -15.62 -2.44 -5.37
C ARG A 29 -16.10 -3.86 -5.03
N HIS A 30 -15.30 -4.60 -4.27
CA HIS A 30 -15.55 -6.01 -3.94
C HIS A 30 -15.65 -6.23 -2.43
N ALA A 31 -16.14 -5.26 -1.66
CA ALA A 31 -16.13 -5.28 -0.19
C ALA A 31 -16.80 -6.54 0.40
N ALA A 32 -17.98 -6.92 -0.11
CA ALA A 32 -18.69 -8.13 0.35
C ALA A 32 -17.88 -9.42 0.15
N LEU A 33 -17.16 -9.52 -0.97
CA LEU A 33 -16.30 -10.65 -1.28
C LEU A 33 -15.06 -10.66 -0.38
N THR A 34 -14.43 -9.50 -0.20
CA THR A 34 -13.30 -9.33 0.72
C THR A 34 -13.70 -9.72 2.15
N THR A 35 -14.80 -9.18 2.68
CA THR A 35 -15.29 -9.51 4.03
C THR A 35 -15.55 -11.02 4.18
N SER A 36 -16.16 -11.65 3.17
CA SER A 36 -16.40 -13.10 3.16
C SER A 36 -15.10 -13.90 3.23
N PHE A 37 -14.09 -13.53 2.42
CA PHE A 37 -12.77 -14.17 2.47
C PHE A 37 -12.06 -13.98 3.82
N PHE A 38 -12.26 -12.83 4.45
CA PHE A 38 -11.64 -12.50 5.73
C PHE A 38 -12.28 -13.17 6.95
N SER A 39 -13.53 -13.61 6.81
CA SER A 39 -14.25 -14.38 7.84
C SER A 39 -13.95 -15.89 7.82
N GLY A 40 -13.22 -16.38 6.81
CA GLY A 40 -13.00 -17.81 6.58
C GLY A 40 -11.59 -18.31 6.94
N PRO A 41 -11.41 -19.62 7.12
CA PRO A 41 -10.10 -20.24 7.42
C PRO A 41 -9.06 -20.08 6.30
N GLY A 42 -9.47 -19.68 5.09
CA GLY A 42 -8.58 -19.40 3.96
C GLY A 42 -7.89 -18.04 4.00
N GLN A 43 -8.20 -17.19 4.98
CA GLN A 43 -7.67 -15.82 5.09
C GLN A 43 -6.13 -15.76 5.01
N SER A 44 -5.43 -16.65 5.73
CA SER A 44 -3.96 -16.65 5.80
C SER A 44 -3.31 -16.94 4.44
N VAL A 45 -3.89 -17.86 3.67
CA VAL A 45 -3.42 -18.22 2.33
C VAL A 45 -3.63 -17.07 1.35
N ILE A 46 -4.82 -16.46 1.38
CA ILE A 46 -5.15 -15.32 0.51
C ILE A 46 -4.23 -14.14 0.83
N LEU A 47 -4.01 -13.85 2.12
CA LEU A 47 -3.13 -12.77 2.56
C LEU A 47 -1.69 -12.99 2.09
N ALA A 48 -1.15 -14.21 2.29
CA ALA A 48 0.20 -14.55 1.84
C ALA A 48 0.34 -14.45 0.31
N HIS A 49 -0.71 -14.81 -0.43
CA HIS A 49 -0.71 -14.70 -1.88
C HIS A 49 -0.74 -13.24 -2.35
N LEU A 50 -1.61 -12.41 -1.75
CA LEU A 50 -1.68 -10.98 -2.00
C LEU A 50 -0.33 -10.31 -1.70
N GLU A 51 0.26 -10.61 -0.54
CA GLU A 51 1.57 -10.09 -0.16
C GLU A 51 2.65 -10.41 -1.19
N ASN A 52 2.72 -11.66 -1.64
CA ASN A 52 3.68 -12.07 -2.66
C ASN A 52 3.49 -11.33 -3.98
N ILE A 53 2.26 -11.15 -4.45
CA ILE A 53 1.97 -10.38 -5.67
C ILE A 53 2.45 -8.94 -5.52
N LEU A 54 2.13 -8.30 -4.38
CA LEU A 54 2.53 -6.92 -4.10
C LEU A 54 4.06 -6.78 -4.05
N ILE A 55 4.76 -7.70 -3.39
CA ILE A 55 6.24 -7.72 -3.35
C ILE A 55 6.81 -7.80 -4.76
N ILE A 56 6.32 -8.72 -5.59
CA ILE A 56 6.81 -8.92 -6.96
C ILE A 56 6.63 -7.63 -7.78
N GLN A 57 5.44 -7.03 -7.74
CA GLN A 57 5.11 -5.83 -8.49
C GLN A 57 5.95 -4.62 -8.06
N VAL A 58 6.05 -4.36 -6.74
CA VAL A 58 6.83 -3.24 -6.21
C VAL A 58 8.31 -3.43 -6.48
N ARG A 59 8.84 -4.64 -6.30
CA ARG A 59 10.24 -4.97 -6.61
C ARG A 59 10.55 -4.73 -8.08
N GLU A 60 9.69 -5.20 -8.98
CA GLU A 60 9.88 -5.00 -10.42
C GLU A 60 9.89 -3.51 -10.79
N HIS A 61 8.98 -2.72 -10.20
CA HIS A 61 8.95 -1.28 -10.39
C HIS A 61 10.22 -0.59 -9.88
N TYR A 62 10.63 -0.87 -8.66
CA TYR A 62 11.84 -0.27 -8.09
C TYR A 62 13.10 -0.64 -8.89
N ARG A 63 13.16 -1.87 -9.42
CA ARG A 63 14.24 -2.29 -10.31
C ARG A 63 14.28 -1.45 -11.60
N LYS A 64 13.12 -1.20 -12.22
CA LYS A 64 13.01 -0.35 -13.43
C LYS A 64 13.40 1.11 -13.17
N GLN A 65 13.22 1.60 -11.94
CA GLN A 65 13.62 2.94 -11.51
C GLN A 65 15.07 3.03 -10.99
N GLY A 66 15.83 1.94 -11.02
CA GLY A 66 17.20 1.91 -10.48
C GLY A 66 17.29 1.97 -8.95
N LEU A 67 16.17 1.86 -8.24
CA LEU A 67 16.06 1.92 -6.77
C LEU A 67 16.25 0.55 -6.09
N TYR A 68 16.29 -0.53 -6.87
CA TYR A 68 16.44 -1.89 -6.37
C TYR A 68 17.54 -2.64 -7.11
N GLN A 69 18.46 -3.21 -6.32
CA GLN A 69 19.46 -4.18 -6.76
C GLN A 69 19.41 -5.39 -5.83
N VAL A 70 19.43 -6.60 -6.39
CA VAL A 70 19.20 -7.86 -5.64
C VAL A 70 20.20 -8.06 -4.51
N GLU A 71 21.45 -7.62 -4.69
CA GLU A 71 22.51 -7.76 -3.69
C GLU A 71 22.43 -6.74 -2.54
N HIS A 72 21.57 -5.72 -2.65
CA HIS A 72 21.49 -4.63 -1.69
C HIS A 72 20.29 -4.77 -0.76
N MET A 73 20.57 -5.07 0.52
CA MET A 73 19.56 -5.17 1.59
C MET A 73 18.64 -3.95 1.68
N ARG A 74 19.14 -2.75 1.33
CA ARG A 74 18.34 -1.51 1.33
C ARG A 74 17.16 -1.55 0.37
N GLY A 75 17.34 -2.12 -0.82
CA GLY A 75 16.28 -2.21 -1.83
C GLY A 75 15.17 -3.16 -1.38
N GLU A 76 15.55 -4.34 -0.89
CA GLU A 76 14.58 -5.32 -0.39
C GLU A 76 13.88 -4.83 0.88
N ALA A 77 14.59 -4.19 1.81
CA ALA A 77 13.99 -3.56 2.99
C ALA A 77 12.94 -2.52 2.59
N ALA A 78 13.22 -1.66 1.61
CA ALA A 78 12.26 -0.67 1.12
C ALA A 78 11.01 -1.33 0.52
N VAL A 79 11.16 -2.40 -0.27
CA VAL A 79 10.03 -3.17 -0.82
C VAL A 79 9.18 -3.77 0.32
N ARG A 80 9.82 -4.44 1.29
CA ARG A 80 9.13 -5.08 2.41
C ARG A 80 8.42 -4.07 3.32
N CYS A 81 9.06 -2.95 3.63
CA CYS A 81 8.45 -1.88 4.42
C CYS A 81 7.23 -1.29 3.72
N PHE A 82 7.33 -1.00 2.41
CA PHE A 82 6.22 -0.48 1.64
C PHE A 82 5.03 -1.45 1.61
N VAL A 83 5.28 -2.72 1.25
CA VAL A 83 4.22 -3.73 1.15
C VAL A 83 3.63 -4.04 2.53
N GLY A 84 4.47 -4.16 3.55
CA GLY A 84 4.02 -4.41 4.93
C GLY A 84 3.14 -3.28 5.47
N ALA A 85 3.51 -2.02 5.22
CA ALA A 85 2.69 -0.87 5.60
C ALA A 85 1.34 -0.87 4.86
N LEU A 86 1.36 -1.15 3.55
CA LEU A 86 0.14 -1.18 2.72
C LEU A 86 -0.83 -2.25 3.21
N ILE A 87 -0.33 -3.47 3.43
CA ILE A 87 -1.13 -4.59 3.93
C ILE A 87 -1.63 -4.31 5.34
N GLY A 88 -0.79 -3.77 6.22
CA GLY A 88 -1.19 -3.43 7.59
C GLY A 88 -2.36 -2.45 7.63
N LEU A 89 -2.28 -1.37 6.84
CA LEU A 89 -3.35 -0.37 6.75
C LEU A 89 -4.62 -0.95 6.11
N TRP A 90 -4.46 -1.74 5.05
CA TRP A 90 -5.58 -2.41 4.39
C TRP A 90 -6.31 -3.41 5.30
N LEU A 91 -5.57 -4.22 6.06
CA LEU A 91 -6.13 -5.16 7.04
C LEU A 91 -6.91 -4.43 8.12
N TRP A 92 -6.37 -3.31 8.62
CA TRP A 92 -7.08 -2.47 9.58
C TRP A 92 -8.40 -1.98 8.97
N TRP A 93 -8.37 -1.43 7.76
CA TRP A 93 -9.54 -0.89 7.08
C TRP A 93 -10.65 -1.93 6.87
N VAL A 94 -10.30 -3.14 6.40
CA VAL A 94 -11.24 -4.26 6.24
C VAL A 94 -11.85 -4.68 7.58
N ARG A 95 -11.05 -4.77 8.64
CA ARG A 95 -11.51 -5.21 9.97
C ARG A 95 -12.43 -4.21 10.67
N HIS A 96 -12.39 -2.95 10.26
CA HIS A 96 -13.21 -1.88 10.83
C HIS A 96 -14.38 -1.50 9.94
N ASP A 97 -14.78 -2.40 9.02
CA ASP A 97 -15.92 -2.22 8.12
C ASP A 97 -15.80 -1.01 7.20
N TYR A 98 -14.59 -0.78 6.67
CA TYR A 98 -14.31 0.23 5.64
C TYR A 98 -14.73 1.66 6.04
N PRO A 99 -14.23 2.21 7.16
CA PRO A 99 -14.72 3.48 7.73
C PRO A 99 -14.49 4.71 6.84
N ASN A 100 -13.57 4.63 5.88
CA ASN A 100 -13.19 5.70 4.96
C ASN A 100 -13.27 5.21 3.51
N SER A 101 -13.38 6.13 2.55
CA SER A 101 -13.39 5.78 1.12
C SER A 101 -12.05 5.23 0.63
N ALA A 102 -12.04 4.43 -0.44
CA ALA A 102 -10.81 3.96 -1.06
C ALA A 102 -9.87 5.10 -1.46
N GLN A 103 -10.42 6.21 -1.96
CA GLN A 103 -9.66 7.40 -2.32
C GLN A 103 -8.93 7.99 -1.11
N GLU A 104 -9.62 8.18 0.01
CA GLU A 104 -9.04 8.72 1.23
C GLU A 104 -7.94 7.80 1.79
N MET A 105 -8.14 6.48 1.73
CA MET A 105 -7.13 5.50 2.12
C MET A 105 -5.87 5.59 1.23
N THR A 106 -6.04 5.75 -0.08
CA THR A 106 -4.93 5.93 -1.03
C THR A 106 -4.16 7.21 -0.75
N GLU A 107 -4.86 8.35 -0.66
CA GLU A 107 -4.24 9.66 -0.45
C GLU A 107 -3.47 9.70 0.88
N THR A 108 -4.05 9.14 1.94
CA THR A 108 -3.41 9.04 3.26
C THR A 108 -2.15 8.18 3.20
N PHE A 109 -2.22 7.00 2.59
CA PHE A 109 -1.07 6.11 2.46
C PHE A 109 0.06 6.75 1.64
N ASP A 110 -0.27 7.38 0.52
CA ASP A 110 0.71 8.00 -0.35
C ASP A 110 1.36 9.22 0.30
N SER A 111 0.60 10.01 1.07
CA SER A 111 1.14 11.14 1.83
C SER A 111 2.16 10.68 2.88
N LEU A 112 1.87 9.58 3.57
CA LEU A 112 2.80 8.98 4.54
C LEU A 112 4.05 8.43 3.85
N MET A 113 3.89 7.62 2.81
CA MET A 113 4.98 6.85 2.23
C MET A 113 5.87 7.65 1.29
N ASN A 114 5.31 8.64 0.58
CA ASN A 114 6.06 9.44 -0.38
C ASN A 114 6.52 10.77 0.22
N ASN A 115 5.66 11.43 0.99
CA ASN A 115 5.94 12.78 1.47
C ASN A 115 6.45 12.80 2.92
N GLY A 116 6.43 11.65 3.60
CA GLY A 116 6.80 11.58 5.02
C GLY A 116 5.86 12.38 5.91
N THR A 117 4.65 12.67 5.43
CA THR A 117 3.66 13.47 6.15
C THR A 117 3.00 12.60 7.21
N TRP A 118 3.67 12.46 8.35
CA TRP A 118 3.07 11.85 9.52
C TRP A 118 1.96 12.75 10.08
N PRO A 119 0.94 12.18 10.74
CA PRO A 119 -0.08 12.97 11.38
C PRO A 119 0.59 14.04 12.25
N PRO A 120 0.20 15.32 12.16
CA PRO A 120 0.73 16.33 13.06
C PRO A 120 0.47 15.88 14.50
N ALA A 121 1.40 16.20 15.40
CA ALA A 121 1.19 15.97 16.83
C ALA A 121 -0.17 16.57 17.19
N ASN A 122 -1.08 15.71 17.66
CA ASN A 122 -2.44 16.09 17.95
C ASN A 122 -2.39 17.07 19.13
N ASN A 123 -2.30 18.37 18.86
CA ASN A 123 -2.44 19.43 19.87
C ASN A 123 -3.92 19.59 20.25
N ALA A 124 -4.63 18.47 20.38
CA ALA A 124 -5.98 18.38 20.92
C ALA A 124 -5.88 17.96 22.39
N ARG A 125 -5.40 18.90 23.21
CA ARG A 125 -5.94 19.07 24.57
C ARG A 125 -6.76 20.34 24.53
N GLN A 126 -8.07 20.21 24.33
CA GLN A 126 -9.08 21.11 24.88
C GLN A 126 -10.28 20.27 25.29
#